data_AF-A0A8J5J664-F1
#
_entry.id   AF-A0A8J5J664-F1
#
_cell.length_a   1.000
_cell.length_b   1.000
_cell.length_c   1.000
_cell.angle_alpha   90.00
_cell.angle_beta   90.00
_cell.angle_gamma   90.00
#
_symmetry.space_group_name_H-M   'P 1'
#
loop_
_entity.id
_entity.type
_entity.pdbx_description
1 polymer ?
#
loop_
_entity_poly.entity_id
_entity_poly.type
_entity_poly.pdbx_seq_one_letter_code
_entity_poly.pdbx_strand_id
1 'polypeptide(L)'
;MTDVEDSAVNDFLLILEEHRKNCERQGKYVEAEIAKNRLEELKVHEENRRREAMRSRQIAERLGVEEAHMLEFQQFNQVWDRKMDEYERNVEELVVNMREKHKSELLEFQQKLLEKNQKPKFSKDLLNLRRIEEHLARQKDYGEAHKIKLKSDALEAWELEKWRNLKQQEMFQREVTFKQRQKQDLDALQKRIQSGREEQKKQRQVDLERFVS
;
A
#
# COMPACT_ATOMS: atom_id res chain seq x y z
N MET A 1 44.58 -10.72 -28.02
CA MET A 1 45.79 -11.46 -27.61
C MET A 1 45.70 -12.94 -27.97
N THR A 2 44.57 -13.61 -27.71
CA THR A 2 44.36 -15.04 -28.06
C THR A 2 44.56 -15.36 -29.55
N ASP A 3 44.07 -14.54 -30.48
CA ASP A 3 44.20 -14.85 -31.92
C ASP A 3 45.64 -14.77 -32.46
N VAL A 4 46.50 -13.96 -31.83
CA VAL A 4 47.90 -13.81 -32.24
C VAL A 4 48.73 -15.00 -31.75
N GLU A 5 48.45 -15.48 -30.55
CA GLU A 5 49.06 -16.69 -29.98
C GLU A 5 48.60 -17.95 -30.73
N ASP A 6 47.32 -18.05 -31.08
CA ASP A 6 46.77 -19.15 -31.87
C ASP A 6 47.40 -19.21 -33.28
N SER A 7 47.64 -18.05 -33.90
CA SER A 7 48.37 -17.96 -35.18
C SER A 7 49.82 -18.44 -35.04
N ALA A 8 50.53 -17.98 -34.03
CA ALA A 8 51.93 -18.34 -33.82
C ALA A 8 52.12 -19.84 -33.49
N VAL A 9 51.19 -20.44 -32.73
CA VAL A 9 51.22 -21.89 -32.44
C VAL A 9 50.92 -22.71 -33.70
N ASN A 10 49.97 -22.29 -34.54
CA ASN A 10 49.71 -22.95 -35.82
C ASN A 10 50.92 -22.87 -36.76
N ASP A 11 51.58 -21.71 -36.84
CA ASP A 11 52.80 -21.53 -37.64
C ASP A 11 53.94 -22.44 -37.14
N PHE A 12 54.08 -22.57 -35.82
CA PHE A 12 55.07 -23.46 -35.22
C PHE A 12 54.78 -24.95 -35.48
N LEU A 13 53.51 -25.36 -35.46
CA LEU A 13 53.09 -26.71 -35.84
C LEU A 13 53.41 -27.02 -37.31
N LEU A 14 53.24 -26.05 -38.22
CA LEU A 14 53.58 -26.19 -39.63
C LEU A 14 55.09 -26.36 -39.84
N ILE A 15 55.89 -25.54 -39.16
CA ILE A 15 57.36 -25.62 -39.21
C ILE A 15 57.86 -26.96 -38.69
N LEU A 16 57.30 -27.47 -37.58
CA LEU A 16 57.68 -28.77 -37.02
C LEU A 16 57.29 -29.94 -37.94
N GLU A 17 56.14 -29.87 -38.60
CA GLU A 17 55.70 -30.90 -39.57
C GLU A 17 56.60 -30.90 -40.81
N GLU A 18 57.04 -29.74 -41.28
CA GLU A 18 58.00 -29.62 -42.37
C GLU A 18 59.39 -30.15 -41.97
N HIS A 19 59.84 -29.84 -40.75
CA HIS A 19 61.08 -30.38 -40.19
C HIS A 19 61.04 -31.91 -40.10
N ARG A 20 59.94 -32.48 -39.61
CA ARG A 20 59.71 -33.94 -39.57
C ARG A 20 59.84 -34.58 -40.96
N LYS A 21 59.14 -34.03 -41.96
CA LYS A 21 59.20 -34.51 -43.37
C LYS A 21 60.61 -34.41 -43.96
N ASN A 22 61.35 -33.36 -43.63
CA ASN A 22 62.74 -33.19 -44.09
C ASN A 22 63.68 -34.22 -43.45
N CYS A 23 63.52 -34.52 -42.15
CA CYS A 23 64.28 -35.57 -41.47
C CYS A 23 63.97 -36.97 -42.03
N GLU A 24 62.71 -37.27 -42.37
CA GLU A 24 62.31 -38.52 -43.03
C GLU A 24 62.98 -38.69 -44.40
N ARG A 25 63.00 -37.65 -45.24
CA ARG A 25 63.66 -37.69 -46.56
C ARG A 25 65.18 -37.87 -46.47
N GLN A 26 65.80 -37.40 -45.38
CA GLN A 26 67.24 -37.53 -45.12
C GLN A 26 67.61 -38.84 -44.42
N GLY A 27 66.64 -39.71 -44.10
CA GLY A 27 66.88 -40.98 -43.39
C GLY A 27 67.17 -40.82 -41.89
N LYS A 28 66.91 -39.64 -41.31
CA LYS A 28 67.15 -39.34 -39.88
C LYS A 28 65.92 -39.67 -39.03
N TYR A 29 65.62 -40.96 -38.92
CA TYR A 29 64.37 -41.43 -38.31
C TYR A 29 64.23 -41.10 -36.81
N VAL A 30 65.33 -41.06 -36.05
CA VAL A 30 65.29 -40.69 -34.62
C VAL A 30 64.81 -39.25 -34.44
N GLU A 31 65.27 -38.33 -35.27
CA GLU A 31 64.90 -36.91 -35.23
C GLU A 31 63.46 -36.71 -35.73
N ALA A 32 63.03 -37.48 -36.74
CA ALA A 32 61.65 -37.51 -37.20
C ALA A 32 60.69 -38.02 -36.11
N GLU A 33 61.08 -39.03 -35.32
CA GLU A 33 60.28 -39.54 -34.20
C GLU A 33 60.17 -38.52 -33.05
N ILE A 34 61.27 -37.81 -32.74
CA ILE A 34 61.24 -36.71 -31.76
C ILE A 34 60.31 -35.59 -32.22
N ALA A 35 60.40 -35.17 -33.49
CA ALA A 35 59.53 -34.13 -34.05
C ALA A 35 58.05 -34.57 -34.06
N LYS A 36 57.78 -35.85 -34.37
CA LYS A 36 56.44 -36.45 -34.33
C LYS A 36 55.85 -36.43 -32.92
N ASN A 37 56.59 -36.91 -31.92
CA ASN A 37 56.13 -36.92 -30.53
C ASN A 37 55.86 -35.49 -30.04
N ARG A 38 56.72 -34.53 -30.40
CA ARG A 38 56.52 -33.13 -30.04
C ARG A 38 55.30 -32.49 -30.71
N LEU A 39 55.03 -32.84 -31.97
CA LEU A 39 53.82 -32.41 -32.67
C LEU A 39 52.56 -32.96 -32.01
N GLU A 40 52.58 -34.22 -31.57
CA GLU A 40 51.45 -34.86 -30.90
C GLU A 40 51.17 -34.22 -29.54
N GLU A 41 52.21 -33.99 -28.73
CA GLU A 41 52.11 -33.25 -27.46
C GLU A 41 51.52 -31.84 -27.65
N LEU A 42 52.04 -31.08 -28.64
CA LEU A 42 51.59 -29.72 -28.89
C LEU A 42 50.13 -29.67 -29.38
N LYS A 43 49.72 -30.63 -30.23
CA LYS A 43 48.32 -30.75 -30.67
C LYS A 43 47.38 -31.03 -29.50
N VAL A 44 47.75 -31.94 -28.60
CA VAL A 44 46.95 -32.25 -27.40
C VAL A 44 46.85 -31.03 -26.47
N HIS A 45 47.96 -30.32 -26.24
CA HIS A 45 47.96 -29.10 -25.44
C HIS A 45 47.10 -27.98 -26.05
N GLU A 46 47.21 -27.76 -27.36
CA GLU A 46 46.43 -26.77 -28.10
C GLU A 46 44.93 -27.09 -28.04
N GLU A 47 44.55 -28.37 -28.22
CA GLU A 47 43.17 -28.82 -28.10
C GLU A 47 42.61 -28.59 -26.68
N ASN A 48 43.38 -28.94 -25.65
CA ASN A 48 42.98 -28.70 -24.25
C ASN A 48 42.83 -27.21 -23.95
N ARG A 49 43.78 -26.37 -24.39
CA ARG A 49 43.71 -24.91 -24.23
C ARG A 49 42.46 -24.33 -24.90
N ARG A 50 42.16 -24.73 -26.14
CA ARG A 50 40.94 -24.30 -26.85
C ARG A 50 39.67 -24.76 -26.14
N ARG A 51 39.66 -25.99 -25.62
CA ARG A 51 38.54 -26.55 -24.84
C ARG A 51 38.31 -25.77 -23.54
N GLU A 52 39.37 -25.43 -22.81
CA GLU A 52 39.30 -24.63 -21.58
C GLU A 52 38.87 -23.19 -21.85
N ALA A 53 39.38 -22.57 -22.91
CA ALA A 53 38.97 -21.23 -23.33
C ALA A 53 37.48 -21.20 -23.71
N MET A 54 37.00 -22.20 -24.45
CA MET A 54 35.58 -22.33 -24.80
C MET A 54 34.72 -22.51 -23.55
N ARG A 55 35.11 -23.38 -22.62
CA ARG A 55 34.41 -23.57 -21.34
C ARG A 55 34.35 -22.27 -20.53
N SER A 56 35.47 -21.55 -20.46
CA SER A 56 35.55 -20.28 -19.72
C SER A 56 34.62 -19.23 -20.32
N ARG A 57 34.55 -19.11 -21.65
CA ARG A 57 33.59 -18.22 -22.33
C ARG A 57 32.15 -18.61 -22.04
N GLN A 58 31.80 -19.89 -22.16
CA GLN A 58 30.45 -20.36 -21.87
C GLN A 58 30.03 -20.09 -20.41
N ILE A 59 30.95 -20.25 -19.45
CA ILE A 59 30.69 -19.92 -18.05
C ILE A 59 30.48 -18.41 -17.89
N ALA A 60 31.32 -17.58 -18.50
CA ALA A 60 31.19 -16.13 -18.43
C ALA A 60 29.88 -15.63 -19.05
N GLU A 61 29.50 -16.17 -20.22
CA GLU A 61 28.22 -15.87 -20.88
C GLU A 61 27.04 -16.26 -19.99
N ARG A 62 27.06 -17.48 -19.41
CA ARG A 62 25.99 -17.93 -18.51
C ARG A 62 25.88 -17.03 -17.27
N LEU A 63 27.01 -16.72 -16.63
CA LEU A 63 27.04 -15.84 -15.46
C LEU A 63 26.53 -14.44 -15.80
N GLY A 64 26.89 -13.89 -16.97
CA GLY A 64 26.42 -12.59 -17.41
C GLY A 64 24.90 -12.55 -17.64
N VAL A 65 24.33 -13.61 -18.21
CA VAL A 65 22.87 -13.74 -18.38
C VAL A 65 22.17 -13.88 -17.03
N GLU A 66 22.71 -14.70 -16.13
CA GLU A 66 22.17 -14.88 -14.77
C GLU A 66 22.21 -13.57 -13.97
N GLU A 67 23.30 -12.81 -14.06
CA GLU A 67 23.46 -11.51 -13.40
C GLU A 67 22.48 -10.47 -13.96
N ALA A 68 22.34 -10.39 -15.29
CA ALA A 68 21.37 -9.50 -15.93
C ALA A 68 19.94 -9.81 -15.47
N HIS A 69 19.54 -11.08 -15.49
CA HIS A 69 18.22 -11.51 -15.03
C HIS A 69 18.01 -11.21 -13.53
N MET A 70 19.04 -11.40 -12.69
CA MET A 70 18.97 -11.07 -11.26
C MET A 70 18.79 -9.56 -11.04
N LEU A 71 19.46 -8.71 -11.81
CA LEU A 71 19.30 -7.25 -11.74
C LEU A 71 17.90 -6.82 -12.17
N GLU A 72 17.38 -7.36 -13.26
CA GLU A 72 16.02 -7.09 -13.73
C GLU A 72 14.98 -7.53 -12.70
N PHE A 73 15.17 -8.70 -12.06
CA PHE A 73 14.30 -9.18 -10.99
C PHE A 73 14.34 -8.26 -9.75
N GLN A 74 15.52 -7.75 -9.38
CA GLN A 74 15.64 -6.77 -8.30
C GLN A 74 14.91 -5.47 -8.64
N GLN A 75 15.06 -4.96 -9.86
CA GLN A 75 14.36 -3.76 -10.33
C GLN A 75 12.84 -3.96 -10.31
N PHE A 76 12.35 -5.11 -10.80
CA PHE A 76 10.95 -5.47 -10.74
C PHE A 76 10.39 -5.40 -9.32
N ASN A 77 11.08 -6.01 -8.36
CA ASN A 77 10.66 -5.97 -6.95
C ASN A 77 10.68 -4.55 -6.39
N GLN A 78 11.73 -3.77 -6.65
CA GLN A 78 11.81 -2.39 -6.18
C GLN A 78 10.67 -1.51 -6.71
N VAL A 79 10.29 -1.67 -7.98
CA VAL A 79 9.17 -0.92 -8.57
C VAL A 79 7.86 -1.30 -7.89
N TRP A 80 7.64 -2.59 -7.66
CA TRP A 80 6.44 -3.07 -7.00
C TRP A 80 6.35 -2.68 -5.53
N ASP A 81 7.47 -2.74 -4.81
CA ASP A 81 7.53 -2.35 -3.41
C ASP A 81 7.25 -0.84 -3.27
N ARG A 82 7.84 0.01 -4.13
CA ARG A 82 7.52 1.45 -4.17
C ARG A 82 6.04 1.71 -4.47
N LYS A 83 5.47 1.03 -5.46
CA LYS A 83 4.06 1.17 -5.83
C LYS A 83 3.12 0.77 -4.69
N MET A 84 3.46 -0.28 -3.96
CA MET A 84 2.71 -0.73 -2.78
C MET A 84 2.83 0.29 -1.63
N ASP A 85 4.04 0.78 -1.37
CA ASP A 85 4.28 1.79 -0.32
C ASP A 85 3.51 3.09 -0.61
N GLU A 86 3.51 3.56 -1.85
CA GLU A 86 2.74 4.73 -2.28
C GLU A 86 1.23 4.50 -2.10
N TYR A 87 0.74 3.32 -2.44
CA TYR A 87 -0.65 2.95 -2.23
C TYR A 87 -1.02 2.99 -0.73
N GLU A 88 -0.19 2.41 0.14
CA GLU A 88 -0.44 2.41 1.58
C GLU A 88 -0.41 3.83 2.17
N ARG A 89 0.52 4.68 1.76
CA ARG A 89 0.55 6.10 2.19
C ARG A 89 -0.71 6.84 1.78
N ASN A 90 -1.18 6.66 0.54
CA ASN A 90 -2.41 7.28 0.06
C ASN A 90 -3.63 6.78 0.83
N VAL A 91 -3.65 5.50 1.20
CA VAL A 91 -4.71 4.90 2.04
C VAL A 91 -4.72 5.51 3.44
N GLU A 92 -3.55 5.65 4.07
CA GLU A 92 -3.42 6.27 5.39
C GLU A 92 -3.94 7.71 5.38
N GLU A 93 -3.51 8.51 4.41
CA GLU A 93 -3.96 9.88 4.23
C GLU A 93 -5.48 9.96 4.03
N LEU A 94 -6.03 9.10 3.17
CA LEU A 94 -7.47 9.05 2.90
C LEU A 94 -8.28 8.73 4.16
N VAL A 95 -7.81 7.79 4.99
CA VAL A 95 -8.48 7.43 6.25
C VAL A 95 -8.40 8.57 7.27
N VAL A 96 -7.25 9.24 7.39
CA VAL A 96 -7.09 10.40 8.27
C VAL A 96 -8.03 11.53 7.84
N ASN A 97 -8.00 11.91 6.57
CA ASN A 97 -8.84 12.97 6.00
C ASN A 97 -10.34 12.68 6.21
N MET A 98 -10.77 11.43 6.02
CA MET A 98 -12.17 11.04 6.25
C MET A 98 -12.56 11.16 7.73
N ARG A 99 -11.68 10.77 8.65
CA ARG A 99 -11.93 10.90 10.10
C ARG A 99 -11.99 12.36 10.54
N GLU A 100 -11.10 13.21 10.04
CA GLU A 100 -11.11 14.64 10.34
C GLU A 100 -12.37 15.32 9.81
N LYS A 101 -12.75 14.99 8.57
CA LYS A 101 -14.00 15.45 7.96
C LYS A 101 -15.20 15.03 8.80
N HIS A 102 -15.31 13.75 9.18
CA HIS A 102 -16.38 13.25 10.03
C HIS A 102 -16.45 13.98 11.38
N LYS A 103 -15.30 14.27 12.00
CA LYS A 103 -15.23 15.04 13.25
C LYS A 103 -15.75 16.46 13.05
N SER A 104 -15.35 17.15 11.99
CA SER A 104 -15.83 18.51 11.68
C SER A 104 -17.33 18.52 11.42
N GLU A 105 -17.83 17.59 10.59
CA GLU A 105 -19.25 17.48 10.28
C GLU A 105 -20.10 17.17 11.51
N LEU A 106 -19.60 16.37 12.45
CA LEU A 106 -20.28 16.09 13.72
C LEU A 106 -20.40 17.35 14.58
N LEU A 107 -19.32 18.14 14.67
CA LEU A 107 -19.34 19.41 15.41
C LEU A 107 -20.33 20.40 14.80
N GLU A 108 -20.31 20.57 13.47
CA GLU A 108 -21.27 21.41 12.77
C GLU A 108 -22.72 20.91 12.96
N PHE A 109 -22.92 19.59 12.93
CA PHE A 109 -24.23 18.99 13.15
C PHE A 109 -24.76 19.29 14.56
N GLN A 110 -23.91 19.14 15.58
CA GLN A 110 -24.25 19.48 16.97
C GLN A 110 -24.56 20.98 17.12
N GLN A 111 -23.76 21.87 16.52
CA GLN A 111 -24.03 23.31 16.53
C GLN A 111 -25.38 23.64 15.89
N LYS A 112 -25.67 23.11 14.70
CA LYS A 112 -26.95 23.31 14.00
C LYS A 112 -28.14 22.77 14.80
N LEU A 113 -27.96 21.72 15.60
CA LEU A 113 -29.00 21.20 16.50
C LEU A 113 -29.26 22.15 17.68
N LEU A 114 -28.21 22.76 18.25
CA LEU A 114 -28.33 23.72 19.34
C LEU A 114 -28.93 25.06 18.88
N GLU A 115 -28.56 25.54 17.69
CA GLU A 115 -29.10 26.78 17.11
C GLU A 115 -30.60 26.70 16.82
N LYS A 116 -31.11 25.52 16.47
CA LYS A 116 -32.54 25.25 16.24
C LYS A 116 -33.37 25.21 17.54
N ASN A 117 -32.88 25.82 18.62
CA ASN A 117 -33.53 25.87 19.93
C ASN A 117 -34.96 26.42 19.82
N GLN A 118 -35.94 25.52 19.77
CA GLN A 118 -37.35 25.86 19.79
C GLN A 118 -37.73 26.22 21.23
N LYS A 119 -38.48 27.30 21.43
CA LYS A 119 -39.01 27.61 22.77
C LYS A 119 -40.00 26.52 23.20
N PRO A 120 -40.01 26.11 24.48
CA PRO A 120 -41.02 25.18 24.99
C PRO A 120 -42.42 25.75 24.77
N LYS A 121 -43.34 24.88 24.35
CA LYS A 121 -44.77 25.21 24.27
C LYS A 121 -45.45 24.69 25.54
N PHE A 122 -45.87 25.61 26.39
CA PHE A 122 -46.56 25.28 27.63
C PHE A 122 -47.98 24.78 27.41
N SER A 123 -48.50 24.00 28.36
CA SER A 123 -49.87 23.50 28.30
C SER A 123 -50.90 24.62 28.45
N LYS A 124 -52.12 24.35 27.95
CA LYS A 124 -53.27 25.25 28.16
C LYS A 124 -53.56 25.43 29.66
N ASP A 125 -53.31 24.41 30.46
CA ASP A 125 -53.58 24.44 31.90
C ASP A 125 -52.61 25.39 32.62
N LEU A 126 -51.31 25.37 32.27
CA LEU A 126 -50.37 26.35 32.80
C LEU A 126 -50.75 27.78 32.42
N LEU A 127 -51.13 28.00 31.15
CA LEU A 127 -51.56 29.33 30.68
C LEU A 127 -52.83 29.81 31.39
N ASN A 128 -53.76 28.90 31.69
CA ASN A 128 -54.96 29.20 32.44
C ASN A 128 -54.65 29.54 33.90
N LEU A 129 -53.78 28.77 34.57
CA LEU A 129 -53.35 29.06 35.94
C LEU A 129 -52.66 30.43 36.04
N ARG A 130 -51.81 30.79 35.08
CA ARG A 130 -51.19 32.13 35.00
C ARG A 130 -52.21 33.25 34.82
N ARG A 131 -53.27 33.01 34.01
CA ARG A 131 -54.36 33.99 33.84
C ARG A 131 -55.18 34.17 35.13
N ILE A 132 -55.44 33.07 35.85
CA ILE A 132 -56.14 33.09 37.14
C ILE A 132 -55.29 33.82 38.20
N GLU A 133 -53.99 33.53 38.27
CA GLU A 133 -53.02 34.24 39.13
C GLU A 133 -53.10 35.76 38.91
N GLU A 134 -53.01 36.19 37.65
CA GLU A 134 -53.04 37.61 37.30
C GLU A 134 -54.38 38.27 37.65
N HIS A 135 -55.48 37.55 37.46
CA HIS A 135 -56.82 38.04 37.82
C HIS A 135 -56.98 38.24 39.33
N LEU A 136 -56.58 37.26 40.14
CA LEU A 136 -56.63 37.33 41.60
C LEU A 136 -55.72 38.44 42.14
N ALA A 137 -54.53 38.61 41.55
CA ALA A 137 -53.62 39.70 41.90
C ALA A 137 -54.23 41.09 41.61
N ARG A 138 -54.94 41.25 40.47
CA ARG A 138 -55.67 42.49 40.14
C ARG A 138 -56.83 42.77 41.10
N GLN A 139 -57.49 41.71 41.59
CA GLN A 139 -58.53 41.81 42.63
C GLN A 139 -57.97 42.07 44.04
N LYS A 140 -56.64 42.13 44.21
CA LYS A 140 -55.93 42.26 45.49
C LYS A 140 -56.15 41.08 46.44
N ASP A 141 -56.61 39.94 45.93
CA ASP A 141 -56.64 38.69 46.68
C ASP A 141 -55.28 38.00 46.62
N TYR A 142 -54.34 38.52 47.41
CA TYR A 142 -52.96 38.04 47.41
C TYR A 142 -52.81 36.64 47.99
N GLY A 143 -53.73 36.21 48.88
CA GLY A 143 -53.68 34.89 49.51
C GLY A 143 -53.94 33.78 48.49
N GLU A 144 -55.01 33.90 47.72
CA GLU A 144 -55.32 32.94 46.65
C GLU A 144 -54.35 33.09 45.46
N ALA A 145 -53.96 34.32 45.10
CA ALA A 145 -52.96 34.53 44.05
C ALA A 145 -51.64 33.80 44.36
N HIS A 146 -51.16 33.85 45.60
CA HIS A 146 -49.95 33.13 46.01
C HIS A 146 -50.10 31.61 45.90
N LYS A 147 -51.26 31.05 46.28
CA LYS A 147 -51.52 29.61 46.14
C LYS A 147 -51.54 29.18 44.67
N ILE A 148 -52.15 29.97 43.80
CA ILE A 148 -52.18 29.68 42.35
C ILE A 148 -50.78 29.81 41.76
N LYS A 149 -50.00 30.82 42.16
CA LYS A 149 -48.59 30.97 41.76
C LYS A 149 -47.77 29.73 42.08
N LEU A 150 -47.82 29.22 43.31
CA LEU A 150 -47.07 28.01 43.70
C LEU A 150 -47.43 26.80 42.80
N LYS A 151 -48.72 26.63 42.47
CA LYS A 151 -49.17 25.56 41.57
C LYS A 151 -48.68 25.78 40.14
N SER A 152 -48.73 27.02 39.65
CA SER A 152 -48.26 27.39 38.31
C SER A 152 -46.75 27.19 38.18
N ASP A 153 -45.96 27.66 39.15
CA ASP A 153 -44.50 27.53 39.16
C ASP A 153 -44.08 26.05 39.22
N ALA A 154 -44.77 25.23 40.02
CA ALA A 154 -44.53 23.78 40.08
C ALA A 154 -44.84 23.07 38.75
N LEU A 155 -45.97 23.42 38.11
CA LEU A 155 -46.35 22.87 36.81
C LEU A 155 -45.38 23.32 35.71
N GLU A 156 -44.98 24.59 35.70
CA GLU A 156 -44.01 25.14 34.76
C GLU A 156 -42.66 24.44 34.88
N ALA A 157 -42.15 24.27 36.10
CA ALA A 157 -40.89 23.56 36.33
C ALA A 157 -40.96 22.11 35.81
N TRP A 158 -42.07 21.41 36.04
CA TRP A 158 -42.28 20.06 35.53
C TRP A 158 -42.35 20.00 34.00
N GLU A 159 -43.10 20.92 33.36
CA GLU A 159 -43.21 21.00 31.90
C GLU A 159 -41.86 21.34 31.23
N LEU A 160 -41.10 22.25 31.83
CA LEU A 160 -39.75 22.61 31.37
C LEU A 160 -38.80 21.42 31.45
N GLU A 161 -38.80 20.70 32.56
CA GLU A 161 -37.94 19.54 32.76
C GLU A 161 -38.31 18.40 31.81
N LYS A 162 -39.60 18.11 31.66
CA LYS A 162 -40.09 17.13 30.68
C LYS A 162 -39.69 17.51 29.25
N TRP A 163 -39.83 18.78 28.89
CA TRP A 163 -39.44 19.28 27.57
C TRP A 163 -37.93 19.17 27.33
N ARG A 164 -37.10 19.54 28.32
CA ARG A 164 -35.64 19.40 28.26
C ARG A 164 -35.23 17.94 28.05
N ASN A 165 -35.80 17.02 28.83
CA ASN A 165 -35.51 15.59 28.72
C ASN A 165 -35.88 15.03 27.34
N LEU A 166 -37.08 15.38 26.83
CA LEU A 166 -37.51 14.96 25.50
C LEU A 166 -36.56 15.50 24.42
N LYS A 167 -36.15 16.77 24.51
CA LYS A 167 -35.25 17.38 23.53
C LYS A 167 -33.85 16.80 23.59
N GLN A 168 -33.32 16.53 24.78
CA GLN A 168 -32.04 15.86 24.93
C GLN A 168 -32.06 14.45 24.33
N GLN A 169 -33.15 13.71 24.55
CA GLN A 169 -33.32 12.38 23.95
C GLN A 169 -33.44 12.44 22.43
N GLU A 170 -34.18 13.40 21.88
CA GLU A 170 -34.28 13.65 20.43
C GLU A 170 -32.91 13.98 19.82
N MET A 171 -32.14 14.86 20.48
CA MET A 171 -30.77 15.20 20.07
C MET A 171 -29.87 13.97 20.07
N PHE A 172 -29.89 13.18 21.14
CA PHE A 172 -29.07 11.97 21.26
C PHE A 172 -29.39 10.95 20.17
N GLN A 173 -30.67 10.68 19.90
CA GLN A 173 -31.07 9.75 18.84
C GLN A 173 -30.62 10.22 17.44
N ARG A 174 -30.70 11.53 17.19
CA ARG A 174 -30.21 12.12 15.93
C ARG A 174 -28.70 11.98 15.80
N GLU A 175 -27.95 12.23 16.88
CA GLU A 175 -26.50 12.07 16.90
C GLU A 175 -26.08 10.61 16.71
N VAL A 176 -26.76 9.65 17.36
CA VAL A 176 -26.52 8.21 17.16
C VAL A 176 -26.72 7.83 15.69
N THR A 177 -27.82 8.28 15.09
CA THR A 177 -28.11 8.01 13.68
C THR A 177 -27.04 8.60 12.76
N PHE A 178 -26.58 9.82 13.07
CA PHE A 178 -25.53 10.49 12.31
C PHE A 178 -24.19 9.75 12.40
N LYS A 179 -23.75 9.39 13.62
CA LYS A 179 -22.54 8.59 13.85
C LYS A 179 -22.62 7.21 13.19
N GLN A 180 -23.80 6.60 13.16
CA GLN A 180 -23.99 5.31 12.50
C GLN A 180 -23.76 5.41 10.99
N ARG A 181 -24.17 6.51 10.34
CA ARG A 181 -23.87 6.76 8.92
C ARG A 181 -22.38 6.93 8.68
N GLN A 182 -21.72 7.76 9.50
CA GLN A 182 -20.26 7.93 9.43
C GLN A 182 -19.50 6.62 9.63
N LYS A 183 -19.98 5.73 10.51
CA LYS A 183 -19.43 4.40 10.68
C LYS A 183 -19.59 3.54 9.42
N GLN A 184 -20.78 3.53 8.82
CA GLN A 184 -21.02 2.80 7.57
C GLN A 184 -20.12 3.29 6.43
N ASP A 185 -19.88 4.60 6.34
CA ASP A 185 -18.99 5.18 5.35
C ASP A 185 -17.53 4.74 5.55
N LEU A 186 -17.06 4.70 6.82
CA LEU A 186 -15.74 4.17 7.15
C LEU A 186 -15.62 2.67 6.86
N ASP A 187 -16.64 1.87 7.20
CA ASP A 187 -16.65 0.43 6.92
C ASP A 187 -16.62 0.17 5.40
N ALA A 188 -17.35 0.96 4.60
CA ALA A 188 -17.33 0.88 3.15
C ALA A 188 -15.95 1.25 2.57
N LEU A 189 -15.32 2.29 3.11
CA LEU A 189 -13.96 2.69 2.74
C LEU A 189 -12.95 1.58 3.05
N GLN A 190 -13.02 0.97 4.25
CA GLN A 190 -12.15 -0.13 4.65
C GLN A 190 -12.29 -1.34 3.71
N LYS A 191 -13.51 -1.69 3.31
CA LYS A 191 -13.74 -2.76 2.32
C LYS A 191 -13.09 -2.44 0.98
N ARG A 192 -13.22 -1.20 0.49
CA ARG A 192 -12.57 -0.78 -0.77
C ARG A 192 -11.05 -0.84 -0.69
N ILE A 193 -10.47 -0.40 0.43
CA ILE A 193 -9.03 -0.51 0.70
C ILE A 193 -8.59 -1.97 0.66
N GLN A 194 -9.32 -2.85 1.35
CA GLN A 194 -8.98 -4.27 1.38
C GLN A 194 -9.04 -4.91 -0.01
N SER A 195 -10.10 -4.66 -0.78
CA SER A 195 -10.19 -5.13 -2.16
C SER A 195 -9.08 -4.56 -3.05
N GLY A 196 -8.72 -3.28 -2.87
CA GLY A 196 -7.61 -2.67 -3.61
C GLY A 196 -6.25 -3.29 -3.28
N ARG A 197 -5.98 -3.61 -2.01
CA ARG A 197 -4.77 -4.34 -1.59
C ARG A 197 -4.69 -5.73 -2.22
N GLU A 198 -5.81 -6.45 -2.24
CA GLU A 198 -5.89 -7.77 -2.86
C GLU A 198 -5.65 -7.69 -4.37
N GLU A 199 -6.20 -6.68 -5.03
CA GLU A 199 -5.98 -6.44 -6.46
C GLU A 199 -4.52 -6.15 -6.79
N GLN A 200 -3.85 -5.28 -6.02
CA GLN A 200 -2.43 -5.01 -6.22
C GLN A 200 -1.57 -6.27 -6.03
N LYS A 201 -1.91 -7.12 -5.06
CA LYS A 201 -1.20 -8.40 -4.84
C LYS A 201 -1.38 -9.35 -6.02
N LYS A 202 -2.61 -9.49 -6.52
CA LYS A 202 -2.90 -10.30 -7.71
C LYS A 202 -2.15 -9.77 -8.93
N GLN A 203 -2.16 -8.46 -9.16
CA GLN A 203 -1.46 -7.86 -10.27
C GLN A 203 0.06 -8.08 -10.17
N ARG A 204 0.66 -7.95 -8.98
CA ARG A 204 2.07 -8.29 -8.75
C ARG A 204 2.35 -9.75 -9.09
N GLN A 205 1.47 -10.67 -8.69
CA GLN A 205 1.64 -12.08 -8.99
C GLN A 205 1.57 -12.35 -10.50
N VAL A 206 0.58 -11.79 -11.21
CA VAL A 206 0.44 -11.94 -12.67
C VAL A 206 1.66 -11.37 -13.39
N ASP A 207 2.13 -10.19 -12.98
CA ASP A 207 3.29 -9.57 -13.62
C ASP A 207 4.60 -10.31 -13.29
N LEU A 208 4.69 -10.93 -12.11
CA LEU A 208 5.79 -11.83 -11.74
C LEU A 208 5.78 -13.10 -12.58
N GLU A 209 4.62 -13.74 -12.76
CA GLU A 209 4.47 -14.92 -13.62
C GLU A 209 4.86 -14.62 -15.07
N ARG A 210 4.51 -13.43 -15.58
CA ARG A 210 4.93 -12.96 -16.91
C ARG A 210 6.42 -12.64 -17.00
N PHE A 211 7.05 -12.22 -15.91
CA PHE A 211 8.48 -11.92 -15.86
C PHE A 211 9.32 -13.20 -15.85
N VAL A 212 8.83 -14.26 -15.18
CA VAL A 212 9.54 -15.54 -15.03
C VAL A 212 9.27 -16.53 -16.17
N SER A 213 8.16 -16.35 -16.92
CA SER A 213 7.79 -17.16 -18.09
C SER A 213 8.53 -16.78 -19.35
#